data_AF-A0A378W8F5-F1
#
_entry.id   AF-A0A378W8F5-F1
#
_cell.length_a   1.000
_cell.length_b   1.000
_cell.length_c   1.000
_cell.angle_alpha   90.00
_cell.angle_beta   90.00
_cell.angle_gamma   90.00
#
_symmetry.space_group_name_H-M   'P 1'
#
loop_
_entity.id
_entity.type
_entity.pdbx_description
1 polymer ?
#
loop_
_entity_poly.entity_id
_entity_poly.type
_entity_poly.pdbx_seq_one_letter_code
_entity_poly.pdbx_strand_id
1 'polypeptide(L)'
;MTDDLRPLRYDQSGLRGKRAQVLVDEPTDEIDWPADLPAGIKTVVIVDDTPNPHHTLRVHPPDDPERVALVVFDQLALCED
;
A
#
# COMPACT_ATOMS: atom_id res chain seq x y z
N MET A 1 -19.11 10.37 -4.05
CA MET A 1 -17.85 10.44 -4.82
C MET A 1 -17.04 9.24 -4.36
N THR A 2 -17.19 8.12 -5.04
CA THR A 2 -16.33 6.97 -4.80
C THR A 2 -15.07 7.27 -5.60
N ASP A 3 -13.96 7.52 -4.92
CA ASP A 3 -12.63 7.57 -5.53
C ASP A 3 -12.48 6.31 -6.42
N ASP A 4 -12.05 6.47 -7.67
CA ASP A 4 -11.89 5.32 -8.57
C ASP A 4 -10.69 4.49 -8.09
N LEU A 5 -10.97 3.47 -7.29
CA LEU A 5 -9.95 2.61 -6.73
C LEU A 5 -9.51 1.59 -7.76
N ARG A 6 -8.24 1.70 -8.19
CA ARG A 6 -7.66 0.75 -9.15
C ARG A 6 -6.81 -0.30 -8.44
N PRO A 7 -7.13 -1.59 -8.58
CA PRO A 7 -6.27 -2.66 -8.09
C PRO A 7 -4.86 -2.55 -8.66
N LEU A 8 -3.86 -2.78 -7.82
CA LEU A 8 -2.47 -2.81 -8.25
C LEU A 8 -2.19 -4.10 -9.04
N ARG A 9 -1.25 -4.03 -10.00
CA ARG A 9 -0.79 -5.19 -10.76
C ARG A 9 0.66 -5.51 -10.43
N TYR A 10 1.02 -6.78 -10.50
CA TYR A 10 2.38 -7.25 -10.24
C TYR A 10 3.46 -6.51 -11.05
N ASP A 11 3.26 -6.35 -12.37
CA ASP A 11 4.21 -5.66 -13.25
C ASP A 11 3.98 -4.14 -13.34
N GLN A 12 3.23 -3.55 -12.41
CA GLN A 12 2.90 -2.12 -12.44
C GLN A 12 4.08 -1.27 -11.96
N SER A 13 4.47 -0.29 -12.79
CA SER A 13 5.50 0.71 -12.47
C SER A 13 4.91 2.10 -12.22
N GLY A 14 5.75 3.03 -11.76
CA GLY A 14 5.32 4.41 -11.51
C GLY A 14 4.44 4.56 -10.26
N LEU A 15 4.59 3.66 -9.29
CA LEU A 15 3.82 3.69 -8.04
C LEU A 15 4.41 4.63 -6.99
N ARG A 16 5.70 4.94 -7.09
CA ARG A 16 6.42 5.70 -6.07
C ARG A 16 5.78 7.07 -5.84
N GLY A 17 5.49 7.35 -4.58
CA GLY A 17 4.87 8.60 -4.12
C GLY A 17 3.37 8.68 -4.36
N LYS A 18 2.74 7.68 -5.00
CA LYS A 18 1.29 7.66 -5.16
C LYS A 18 0.59 7.23 -3.87
N ARG A 19 -0.64 7.69 -3.69
CA ARG A 19 -1.51 7.27 -2.60
C ARG A 19 -2.23 5.98 -2.97
N ALA A 20 -2.35 5.10 -1.98
CA ALA A 20 -3.15 3.90 -2.09
C ALA A 20 -4.07 3.77 -0.88
N GLN A 21 -5.25 3.23 -1.12
CA GLN A 21 -6.21 2.85 -0.10
C GLN A 21 -5.93 1.43 0.37
N VAL A 22 -5.94 1.24 1.69
CA VAL A 22 -5.88 -0.08 2.31
C VAL A 22 -7.28 -0.71 2.26
N LEU A 23 -7.38 -1.88 1.66
CA LEU A 23 -8.65 -2.58 1.39
C LEU A 23 -9.09 -3.51 2.53
N VAL A 24 -8.19 -3.82 3.44
CA VAL A 24 -8.40 -4.69 4.61
C VAL A 24 -8.28 -3.88 5.90
N ASP A 25 -8.85 -4.38 6.99
CA ASP A 25 -8.71 -3.72 8.30
C ASP A 25 -7.35 -3.97 8.95
N GLU A 26 -6.73 -5.12 8.66
CA GLU A 26 -5.44 -5.54 9.20
C GLU A 26 -4.49 -5.92 8.06
N PRO A 27 -3.70 -4.97 7.52
CA PRO A 27 -2.77 -5.25 6.44
C PRO A 27 -1.60 -6.13 6.91
N THR A 28 -1.10 -6.97 6.00
CA THR A 28 -0.02 -7.94 6.27
C THR A 28 1.05 -7.93 5.20
N ASP A 29 2.22 -8.49 5.53
CA ASP A 29 3.29 -8.82 4.58
C ASP A 29 3.10 -10.20 3.92
N GLU A 30 4.10 -10.66 3.17
CA GLU A 30 4.03 -11.93 2.42
C GLU A 30 3.97 -13.21 3.28
N ILE A 31 4.21 -13.12 4.59
CA ILE A 31 4.14 -14.25 5.53
C ILE A 31 2.96 -14.13 6.51
N ASP A 32 1.95 -13.32 6.16
CA ASP A 32 0.79 -13.01 6.99
C ASP A 32 1.14 -12.30 8.32
N TRP A 33 2.31 -11.65 8.40
CA TRP A 33 2.68 -10.86 9.57
C TRP A 33 2.03 -9.46 9.51
N PRO A 34 1.45 -8.95 10.61
CA PRO A 34 0.83 -7.63 10.62
C PRO A 34 1.82 -6.51 10.24
N ALA A 35 1.42 -5.64 9.32
CA ALA A 35 2.20 -4.48 8.93
C ALA A 35 2.28 -3.48 10.08
N ASP A 36 3.43 -2.82 10.26
CA ASP A 36 3.61 -1.76 11.28
C ASP A 36 2.93 -0.46 10.84
N LEU A 37 1.60 -0.49 10.80
CA LEU A 37 0.75 0.62 10.42
C LEU A 37 -0.23 0.95 11.55
N PRO A 38 -0.64 2.24 11.70
CA PRO A 38 -1.66 2.62 12.66
C PRO A 38 -2.96 1.83 12.44
N ALA A 39 -3.58 1.38 13.53
CA ALA A 39 -4.85 0.66 13.46
C ALA A 39 -5.92 1.49 12.75
N GLY A 40 -6.62 0.88 11.79
CA GLY A 40 -7.69 1.52 11.03
C GLY A 40 -7.22 2.52 9.96
N ILE A 41 -5.91 2.57 9.64
CA ILE A 41 -5.42 3.39 8.55
C ILE A 41 -6.12 3.00 7.24
N LYS A 42 -6.61 4.01 6.50
CA LYS A 42 -7.30 3.80 5.22
C LYS A 42 -6.45 4.22 4.04
N THR A 43 -5.45 5.07 4.22
CA THR A 43 -4.63 5.59 3.13
C THR A 43 -3.17 5.55 3.51
N VAL A 44 -2.34 5.10 2.56
CA VAL A 44 -0.89 5.05 2.67
C VAL A 44 -0.25 5.65 1.42
N VAL A 45 1.03 5.99 1.51
CA VAL A 45 1.85 6.43 0.38
C VAL A 45 2.80 5.30 0.01
N ILE A 46 2.85 4.95 -1.28
CA ILE A 46 3.72 3.90 -1.79
C ILE A 46 5.15 4.44 -1.92
N VAL A 47 6.13 3.72 -1.38
CA VAL A 47 7.56 4.07 -1.43
C VAL A 47 8.23 3.47 -2.67
N ASP A 48 7.87 2.24 -3.01
CA ASP A 48 8.45 1.51 -4.14
C ASP A 48 7.84 1.95 -5.47
N ASP A 49 8.63 1.86 -6.55
CA ASP A 49 8.14 2.17 -7.89
C ASP A 49 7.32 1.01 -8.49
N THR A 50 7.65 -0.21 -8.10
CA THR A 50 7.05 -1.48 -8.56
C THR A 50 6.89 -2.43 -7.38
N PRO A 51 5.90 -3.35 -7.39
CA PRO A 51 5.86 -4.47 -6.45
C PRO A 51 7.17 -5.27 -6.50
N ASN A 52 7.59 -5.77 -5.34
CA ASN A 52 8.77 -6.62 -5.27
C ASN A 52 8.42 -8.08 -5.67
N PRO A 53 9.43 -8.96 -5.86
CA PRO A 53 9.19 -10.38 -6.20
C PRO A 53 8.38 -11.17 -5.15
N HIS A 54 8.23 -10.64 -3.95
CA HIS A 54 7.45 -11.22 -2.86
C HIS A 54 6.00 -10.71 -2.84
N HIS A 55 5.56 -10.00 -3.88
CA HIS A 55 4.21 -9.44 -3.99
C HIS A 55 3.90 -8.39 -2.90
N THR A 56 4.92 -7.72 -2.38
CA THR A 56 4.75 -6.64 -1.40
C THR A 56 5.26 -5.29 -1.92
N LEU A 57 4.77 -4.22 -1.30
CA LEU A 57 5.19 -2.84 -1.47
C LEU A 57 5.56 -2.26 -0.11
N ARG A 58 6.62 -1.46 -0.07
CA ARG A 58 6.88 -0.56 1.05
C ARG A 58 5.92 0.62 0.98
N VAL A 59 5.31 0.93 2.11
CA VAL A 59 4.37 2.04 2.26
C VAL A 59 4.62 2.77 3.57
N HIS A 60 4.15 4.01 3.68
CA HIS A 60 4.13 4.73 4.95
C HIS A 60 2.80 5.49 5.14
N PRO A 61 2.39 5.78 6.38
CA PRO A 61 1.30 6.72 6.64
C PRO A 61 1.61 8.11 6.05
N PRO A 62 0.62 8.83 5.50
CA PRO A 62 0.86 10.16 4.92
C PRO A 62 1.42 11.17 5.91
N ASP A 63 1.06 11.04 7.20
CA ASP A 63 1.49 11.93 8.28
C ASP A 63 2.79 11.50 8.98
N ASP A 64 3.31 10.31 8.66
CA ASP A 64 4.53 9.74 9.26
C ASP A 64 5.35 8.98 8.20
N PRO A 65 6.22 9.68 7.44
CA PRO A 65 7.02 9.08 6.40
C PRO A 65 8.19 8.21 6.91
N GLU A 66 8.50 8.26 8.20
CA GLU A 66 9.58 7.46 8.79
C GLU A 66 9.08 6.05 9.15
N ARG A 67 7.77 5.89 9.42
CA ARG A 67 7.13 4.59 9.62
C ARG A 67 6.87 3.88 8.30
N VAL A 68 7.90 3.21 7.78
CA VAL A 68 7.80 2.36 6.59
C VAL A 68 7.43 0.92 6.97
N ALA A 69 6.36 0.41 6.36
CA ALA A 69 5.88 -0.96 6.52
C ALA A 69 5.84 -1.70 5.17
N LEU A 70 5.92 -3.04 5.20
CA LEU A 70 5.65 -3.89 4.05
C LEU A 70 4.18 -4.29 4.05
N VAL A 71 3.54 -4.23 2.87
CA VAL A 71 2.16 -4.67 2.67
C VAL A 71 2.04 -5.43 1.36
N VAL A 72 1.27 -6.53 1.34
CA VAL A 72 0.91 -7.25 0.11
C VAL A 72 0.16 -6.32 -0.84
N PHE A 73 0.62 -6.18 -2.08
CA PHE A 73 0.07 -5.17 -2.99
C PHE A 73 -1.41 -5.41 -3.33
N ASP A 74 -1.90 -6.66 -3.27
CA ASP A 74 -3.32 -6.99 -3.47
C ASP A 74 -4.24 -6.43 -2.37
N GLN A 75 -3.69 -6.05 -1.22
CA GLN A 75 -4.41 -5.40 -0.13
C GLN A 75 -4.52 -3.88 -0.33
N LEU A 76 -3.96 -3.35 -1.42
CA LEU A 76 -3.90 -1.94 -1.75
C LEU A 76 -4.61 -1.68 -3.07
N ALA A 77 -5.34 -0.56 -3.14
CA ALA A 77 -5.82 0.00 -4.40
C ALA A 77 -5.28 1.40 -4.58
N LEU A 78 -4.82 1.73 -5.79
CA LEU A 78 -4.37 3.07 -6.13
C LEU A 78 -5.55 4.05 -6.09
N CYS A 79 -5.39 5.18 -5.39
CA CYS A 79 -6.31 6.30 -5.49
C CYS A 79 -6.06 7.03 -6.82
N GLU A 80 -7.11 7.26 -7.61
CA GLU A 80 -7.05 8.19 -8.75
C GLU A 80 -7.29 9.63 -8.27
N ASP A 81 -6.55 10.57 -8.86
CA ASP A 81 -6.80 12.02 -8.71
C ASP A 81 -7.85 12.48 -9.72
#